data_AF-A0A3D5I480-F1
#
_entry.id   AF-A0A3D5I480-F1
#
_cell.length_a   1.000
_cell.length_b   1.000
_cell.length_c   1.000
_cell.angle_alpha   90.00
_cell.angle_beta   90.00
_cell.angle_gamma   90.00
#
_symmetry.space_group_name_H-M   'P 1'
#
loop_
_entity.id
_entity.type
_entity.pdbx_description
1 polymer ?
#
loop_
_entity_poly.entity_id
_entity_poly.type
_entity_poly.pdbx_seq_one_letter_code
_entity_poly.pdbx_strand_id
1 'polypeptide(L)'
;RLNCSSGSSAGLRGQQLVVELLEASPPHRHWADLKPQLQGAAWPQPLKTKVLEVFQLLAEAEAHVHGMPAEQVHFHEVGAIDSLVDVIGVCAGLLHLGVQSLWATPPPAGHGQVRTAHGVLP
;
A
#
# COMPACT_ATOMS: atom_id res chain seq x y z
N ARG A 1 10.58 -0.01 12.05
CA ARG A 1 11.62 -1.07 11.99
C ARG A 1 11.09 -2.23 11.16
N LEU A 2 11.96 -2.93 10.45
CA LEU A 2 11.60 -4.12 9.68
C LEU A 2 12.15 -5.36 10.39
N ASN A 3 11.28 -6.28 10.79
CA ASN A 3 11.66 -7.54 11.43
C ASN A 3 11.30 -8.70 10.49
N CYS A 4 12.29 -9.51 10.10
CA CYS A 4 12.09 -10.64 9.20
C CYS A 4 12.32 -11.96 9.93
N SER A 5 11.42 -12.91 9.77
CA SER A 5 11.52 -14.24 10.38
C SER A 5 10.87 -15.30 9.50
N SER A 6 11.28 -16.56 9.64
CA SER A 6 10.59 -17.66 8.96
C SER A 6 9.25 -17.94 9.65
N GLY A 7 8.20 -18.14 8.85
CA GLY A 7 6.86 -18.44 9.33
C GLY A 7 6.11 -19.41 8.41
N SER A 8 4.88 -19.75 8.80
CA SER A 8 3.96 -20.55 8.00
C SER A 8 2.54 -19.99 8.06
N SER A 9 1.84 -19.95 6.92
CA SER A 9 0.43 -19.57 6.83
C SER A 9 -0.30 -20.51 5.89
N ALA A 10 -1.49 -20.98 6.28
CA ALA A 10 -2.31 -21.90 5.49
C ALA A 10 -1.54 -23.10 4.90
N GLY A 11 -0.56 -23.64 5.64
CA GLY A 11 0.28 -24.77 5.21
C GLY A 11 1.48 -24.43 4.31
N LEU A 12 1.68 -23.16 3.97
CA LEU A 12 2.82 -22.68 3.18
C LEU A 12 3.88 -22.07 4.11
N ARG A 13 5.16 -22.42 3.91
CA ARG A 13 6.30 -21.82 4.61
C ARG A 13 6.86 -20.65 3.81
N GLY A 14 7.26 -19.58 4.49
CA GLY A 14 7.87 -18.41 3.86
C GLY A 14 8.66 -17.55 4.84
N GLN A 15 9.17 -16.43 4.33
CA GLN A 15 9.67 -15.34 5.16
C GLN A 15 8.51 -14.39 5.45
N GLN A 16 8.31 -14.07 6.72
CA GLN A 16 7.36 -13.08 7.20
C GLN A 16 8.13 -11.80 7.53
N LEU A 17 7.73 -10.71 6.90
CA LEU A 17 8.18 -9.36 7.23
C LEU A 17 7.12 -8.69 8.11
N VAL A 18 7.54 -8.17 9.26
CA VAL A 18 6.71 -7.37 10.16
C VAL A 18 7.23 -5.93 10.16
N VAL A 19 6.33 -4.99 9.89
CA VAL A 19 6.59 -3.55 9.97
C VAL A 19 6.22 -3.06 11.36
N GLU A 20 7.23 -2.79 12.18
CA GLU A 20 7.04 -2.23 13.52
C GLU A 20 7.07 -0.70 13.44
N LEU A 21 5.94 -0.05 13.69
CA LEU A 21 5.85 1.41 13.79
C LEU A 21 6.59 1.88 15.04
N LEU A 22 7.50 2.84 14.87
CA LEU A 22 8.30 3.39 15.97
C LEU A 22 7.64 4.63 16.60
N GLU A 23 6.63 5.18 15.95
CA GLU A 23 5.86 6.34 16.39
C GLU A 23 4.45 5.88 16.75
N ALA A 24 3.91 6.35 17.87
CA ALA A 24 2.58 5.98 18.34
C ALA A 24 1.45 6.55 17.47
N SER A 25 1.70 7.69 16.82
CA SER A 25 0.76 8.36 15.92
C SER A 25 1.52 8.94 14.73
N PRO A 26 1.81 8.12 13.71
CA PRO A 26 2.49 8.60 12.51
C PRO A 26 1.63 9.67 11.82
N PRO A 27 2.23 10.69 11.20
CA PRO A 27 1.49 11.71 10.48
C PRO A 27 0.80 11.10 9.24
N HIS A 28 -0.41 11.56 8.95
CA HIS A 28 -1.05 11.30 7.66
C HIS A 28 -0.21 11.92 6.54
N ARG A 29 -0.12 11.22 5.41
CA ARG A 29 0.68 11.66 4.25
C ARG A 29 -0.24 12.02 3.09
N HIS A 30 -0.09 13.22 2.55
CA HIS A 30 -0.79 13.61 1.33
C HIS A 30 -0.15 12.95 0.13
N TRP A 31 -0.96 12.61 -0.87
CA TRP A 31 -0.43 12.10 -2.13
C TRP A 31 0.56 13.08 -2.78
N ALA A 32 0.26 14.38 -2.70
CA ALA A 32 1.13 15.45 -3.20
C ALA A 32 2.54 15.45 -2.57
N ASP A 33 2.69 15.01 -1.31
CA ASP A 33 3.98 14.94 -0.63
C ASP A 33 4.70 13.61 -0.87
N LEU A 34 3.94 12.52 -1.03
CA LEU A 34 4.48 11.19 -1.28
C LEU A 34 5.02 11.03 -2.69
N LYS A 35 4.30 11.55 -3.69
CA LYS A 35 4.64 11.38 -5.10
C LYS A 35 6.08 11.84 -5.42
N PRO A 36 6.53 13.04 -5.00
CA PRO A 36 7.92 13.47 -5.20
C PRO A 36 8.95 12.58 -4.49
N GLN A 37 8.64 12.07 -3.29
CA GLN A 37 9.53 11.17 -2.56
C GLN A 37 9.72 9.84 -3.30
N LEU A 38 8.63 9.25 -3.79
CA LEU A 38 8.65 8.01 -4.57
C LEU A 38 9.36 8.22 -5.92
N GLN A 39 9.16 9.37 -6.57
CA GLN A 39 9.85 9.75 -7.81
C GLN A 39 11.36 9.94 -7.59
N GLY A 40 11.75 10.53 -6.46
CA GLY A 40 13.16 10.78 -6.09
C GLY A 40 13.89 9.54 -5.57
N ALA A 41 13.18 8.44 -5.28
CA ALA A 41 13.78 7.24 -4.74
C ALA A 41 14.81 6.61 -5.71
N ALA A 42 15.93 6.13 -5.15
CA ALA A 42 17.02 5.49 -5.88
C ALA A 42 16.70 4.02 -6.24
N TRP A 43 15.59 3.81 -6.96
CA TRP A 43 15.12 2.50 -7.38
C TRP A 43 15.35 2.27 -8.87
N PRO A 44 15.45 0.99 -9.32
CA PRO A 44 15.37 0.66 -10.74
C PRO A 44 14.11 1.25 -11.36
N GLN A 45 14.22 1.76 -12.58
CA GLN A 45 13.11 2.41 -13.28
C GLN A 45 11.83 1.56 -13.33
N PRO A 46 11.87 0.24 -13.60
CA PRO A 46 10.66 -0.59 -13.60
C PRO A 46 9.91 -0.60 -12.26
N LEU A 47 10.64 -0.63 -11.15
CA LEU A 47 10.05 -0.59 -9.80
C LEU A 47 9.40 0.76 -9.53
N LYS A 48 10.13 1.84 -9.84
CA LYS A 48 9.61 3.21 -9.67
C LYS A 48 8.33 3.44 -10.46
N THR A 49 8.31 3.05 -11.73
CA THR A 49 7.12 3.15 -12.58
C THR A 49 5.96 2.37 -11.98
N LYS A 50 6.17 1.11 -11.60
CA LYS A 50 5.09 0.26 -11.06
C LYS A 50 4.52 0.79 -9.75
N VAL A 51 5.38 1.24 -8.82
CA VAL A 51 4.95 1.81 -7.54
C VAL A 51 4.13 3.08 -7.76
N LEU A 52 4.58 3.99 -8.63
CA LEU A 52 3.85 5.23 -8.93
C LEU A 52 2.50 4.96 -9.59
N GLU A 53 2.41 3.98 -10.49
CA GLU A 53 1.13 3.56 -11.10
C GLU A 53 0.14 3.07 -10.04
N VAL A 54 0.58 2.21 -9.11
CA VAL A 54 -0.30 1.69 -8.05
C VAL A 54 -0.80 2.80 -7.14
N PHE A 55 0.09 3.67 -6.65
CA PHE A 55 -0.34 4.77 -5.78
C PHE A 55 -1.23 5.80 -6.49
N GLN A 56 -1.00 6.05 -7.78
CA GLN A 56 -1.86 6.94 -8.56
C GLN A 56 -3.28 6.35 -8.67
N LEU A 57 -3.41 5.05 -8.94
CA LEU A 57 -4.72 4.37 -8.97
C LEU A 57 -5.43 4.41 -7.60
N LEU A 58 -4.68 4.23 -6.51
CA LEU A 58 -5.23 4.34 -5.15
C LEU A 58 -5.69 5.76 -4.85
N ALA A 59 -4.91 6.77 -5.24
CA ALA A 59 -5.30 8.18 -5.09
C ALA A 59 -6.58 8.50 -5.87
N GLU A 60 -6.70 8.03 -7.12
CA GLU A 60 -7.89 8.23 -7.95
C GLU A 60 -9.13 7.56 -7.33
N ALA A 61 -8.98 6.35 -6.78
CA ALA A 61 -10.07 5.66 -6.09
C ALA A 61 -10.51 6.41 -4.82
N GLU A 62 -9.58 6.89 -4.01
CA GLU A 62 -9.89 7.64 -2.78
C GLU A 62 -10.52 9.00 -3.12
N ALA A 63 -10.00 9.71 -4.12
CA ALA A 63 -10.59 10.93 -4.67
C ALA A 63 -12.04 10.74 -5.10
N HIS A 64 -12.33 9.64 -5.79
CA HIS A 64 -13.68 9.32 -6.22
C HIS A 64 -14.64 9.12 -5.03
N VAL A 65 -14.22 8.36 -4.02
CA VAL A 65 -15.03 8.10 -2.81
C VAL A 65 -15.27 9.38 -2.00
N HIS A 66 -14.28 10.28 -1.93
CA HIS A 66 -14.36 11.52 -1.16
C HIS A 66 -14.88 12.73 -1.94
N GLY A 67 -15.08 12.61 -3.26
CA GLY A 67 -15.56 13.71 -4.09
C GLY A 67 -14.58 14.88 -4.20
N MET A 68 -13.27 14.61 -4.24
CA MET A 68 -12.22 15.63 -4.31
C MET A 68 -11.21 15.35 -5.43
N PRO A 69 -10.39 16.32 -5.86
CA PRO A 69 -9.30 16.07 -6.80
C PRO A 69 -8.24 15.11 -6.24
N ALA A 70 -7.67 14.25 -7.10
CA ALA A 70 -6.64 13.27 -6.71
C ALA A 70 -5.39 13.92 -6.09
N GLU A 71 -5.03 15.12 -6.53
CA GLU A 71 -3.90 15.89 -6.00
C GLU A 71 -4.13 16.36 -4.57
N GLN A 72 -5.38 16.45 -4.15
CA GLN A 72 -5.78 16.84 -2.80
C GLN A 72 -6.03 15.63 -1.91
N VAL A 73 -5.76 14.40 -2.36
CA VAL A 73 -6.05 13.20 -1.55
C VAL A 73 -5.13 13.13 -0.33
N HIS A 74 -5.80 12.96 0.80
CA HIS A 74 -5.21 12.60 2.08
C HIS A 74 -5.41 11.11 2.23
N PHE A 75 -4.34 10.29 2.13
CA PHE A 75 -4.53 8.86 2.34
C PHE A 75 -4.81 8.61 3.82
N HIS A 76 -6.05 8.27 4.15
CA HIS A 76 -6.46 8.04 5.54
C HIS A 76 -6.00 6.68 6.05
N GLU A 77 -6.10 5.66 5.20
CA GLU A 77 -5.76 4.27 5.54
C GLU A 77 -4.51 3.80 4.78
N VAL A 78 -4.37 4.20 3.51
CA VAL A 78 -3.28 3.80 2.61
C VAL A 78 -1.98 4.60 2.85
N GLY A 79 -2.05 5.68 3.63
CA GLY A 79 -0.94 6.61 3.85
C GLY A 79 0.04 6.18 4.94
N ALA A 80 -0.33 5.13 5.68
CA ALA A 80 0.47 4.57 6.76
C ALA A 80 1.70 3.81 6.23
N ILE A 81 2.77 3.79 7.02
CA ILE A 81 4.08 3.25 6.59
C ILE A 81 4.00 1.77 6.24
N ASP A 82 3.16 1.00 6.94
CA ASP A 82 2.85 -0.39 6.63
C ASP A 82 2.29 -0.56 5.21
N SER A 83 1.26 0.23 4.85
CA SER A 83 0.68 0.22 3.50
C SER A 83 1.71 0.58 2.42
N LEU A 84 2.61 1.53 2.70
CA LEU A 84 3.72 1.85 1.81
C LEU A 84 4.66 0.67 1.61
N VAL A 85 5.07 0.02 2.69
CA VAL A 85 5.96 -1.14 2.64
C VAL A 85 5.30 -2.30 1.90
N ASP A 86 4.00 -2.53 2.11
CA ASP A 86 3.24 -3.59 1.44
C ASP A 86 3.21 -3.38 -0.07
N VAL A 87 2.79 -2.19 -0.54
CA VAL A 87 2.71 -1.87 -1.97
C VAL A 87 4.08 -1.95 -2.64
N ILE A 88 5.10 -1.31 -2.04
CA ILE A 88 6.47 -1.31 -2.59
C ILE A 88 7.04 -2.73 -2.59
N GLY A 89 6.83 -3.48 -1.50
CA GLY A 89 7.30 -4.85 -1.34
C GLY A 89 6.69 -5.81 -2.37
N VAL A 90 5.38 -5.72 -2.60
CA VAL A 90 4.70 -6.51 -3.65
C VAL A 90 5.22 -6.13 -5.03
N CYS A 91 5.34 -4.84 -5.36
CA CYS A 91 5.88 -4.40 -6.65
C CYS A 91 7.30 -4.93 -6.88
N ALA A 92 8.16 -4.85 -5.86
CA ALA A 92 9.52 -5.37 -5.91
C ALA A 92 9.55 -6.89 -6.05
N GLY A 93 8.69 -7.61 -5.32
CA GLY A 93 8.57 -9.07 -5.38
C GLY A 93 8.13 -9.56 -6.76
N LEU A 94 7.10 -8.93 -7.35
CA LEU A 94 6.61 -9.28 -8.69
C LEU A 94 7.71 -9.10 -9.76
N LEU A 95 8.47 -8.00 -9.68
CA LEU A 95 9.59 -7.75 -10.58
C LEU A 95 10.74 -8.76 -10.36
N HIS A 96 11.09 -9.01 -9.11
CA HIS A 96 12.17 -9.93 -8.75
C HIS A 96 11.89 -11.37 -9.20
N LEU A 97 10.64 -11.82 -9.06
CA LEU A 97 10.19 -13.14 -9.48
C LEU A 97 9.91 -13.25 -10.99
N GLY A 98 9.99 -12.14 -11.73
CA GLY A 98 9.70 -12.10 -13.17
C GLY A 98 8.25 -12.43 -13.51
N VAL A 99 7.31 -12.06 -12.64
CA VAL A 99 5.87 -12.32 -12.86
C VAL A 99 5.38 -11.50 -14.07
N GLN A 100 4.89 -12.19 -15.09
CA GLN A 100 4.44 -11.56 -16.35
C GLN A 100 2.95 -11.27 -16.37
N SER A 101 2.15 -11.97 -15.57
CA SER A 101 0.71 -11.76 -15.49
C SER A 101 0.21 -12.01 -14.07
N LEU A 102 -0.76 -11.20 -13.64
CA LEU A 102 -1.43 -11.28 -12.36
C LEU A 102 -2.93 -11.30 -12.63
N TRP A 103 -3.64 -12.24 -12.02
CA TRP A 103 -5.09 -12.37 -12.14
C TRP A 103 -5.68 -12.35 -10.74
N ALA A 104 -6.71 -11.54 -10.56
CA ALA A 104 -7.47 -11.46 -9.32
C ALA A 104 -8.95 -11.29 -9.67
N THR A 105 -9.81 -11.98 -8.95
CA THR A 105 -11.23 -11.62 -8.90
C THR A 105 -11.39 -10.36 -8.06
N PRO A 106 -12.51 -9.62 -8.20
CA PRO A 106 -12.85 -8.59 -7.24
C PRO A 106 -12.74 -9.15 -5.81
N PRO A 107 -12.14 -8.39 -4.86
CA PRO A 107 -12.10 -8.83 -3.48
C PRO A 107 -13.54 -9.07 -3.01
N PRO A 108 -13.78 -10.14 -2.23
CA PRO A 108 -15.12 -10.39 -1.73
C PRO A 108 -15.59 -9.17 -0.93
N ALA A 109 -16.82 -8.72 -1.18
CA ALA A 109 -17.46 -7.78 -0.27
C ALA A 109 -17.56 -8.49 1.08
N GLY A 110 -16.75 -8.05 2.04
CA GLY A 110 -16.85 -8.54 3.41
C GLY A 110 -18.24 -8.27 3.97
N HIS A 111 -18.59 -8.97 5.04
CA HIS A 111 -19.77 -8.67 5.83
C HIS A 111 -19.31 -8.30 7.24
N GLY A 112 -19.85 -7.24 7.83
CA GLY A 112 -19.55 -6.90 9.22
C GLY A 112 -19.70 -5.43 9.50
N GLN A 113 -18.90 -4.95 10.45
CA GLN A 113 -18.67 -3.53 10.66
C GLN A 113 -17.20 -3.35 11.04
N VAL A 114 -16.56 -2.32 10.50
CA VAL A 114 -15.18 -1.97 10.83
C VAL A 114 -15.10 -0.50 11.23
N ARG A 115 -14.30 -0.22 12.27
CA ARG A 115 -14.04 1.14 12.71
C ARG A 115 -12.85 1.70 11.95
N THR A 116 -13.07 2.76 11.19
CA THR A 116 -12.07 3.44 10.37
C THR A 116 -11.96 4.92 10.76
N ALA A 117 -11.06 5.65 10.08
CA ALA A 117 -10.99 7.11 10.18
C ALA A 117 -12.31 7.80 9.76
N HIS A 118 -13.13 7.11 8.97
CA HIS A 118 -14.43 7.57 8.46
C HIS A 118 -15.60 7.16 9.36
N GLY A 119 -15.33 6.61 10.55
CA GLY A 119 -16.35 6.09 11.45
C GLY A 119 -16.56 4.60 11.29
N VAL A 120 -17.77 4.13 11.55
CA VAL A 120 -18.10 2.70 11.39
C VAL A 120 -18.61 2.47 9.98
N LEU A 121 -17.89 1.66 9.21
CA LEU A 121 -18.28 1.21 7.87
C LEU A 121 -18.87 -0.21 7.93
N PRO A 122 -19.83 -0.58 7.06
CA PRO A 122 -20.33 -1.95 6.93
C PRO A 122 -19.29 -2.92 6.34
#